data_AF-A0A1M5C3G7-F1
#
_entry.id   AF-A0A1M5C3G7-F1
#
_cell.length_a   1.000
_cell.length_b   1.000
_cell.length_c   1.000
_cell.angle_alpha   90.00
_cell.angle_beta   90.00
_cell.angle_gamma   90.00
#
_symmetry.space_group_name_H-M   'P 1'
#
loop_
_entity.id
_entity.type
_entity.pdbx_description
1 polymer ?
#
loop_
_entity_poly.entity_id
_entity_poly.type
_entity_poly.pdbx_seq_one_letter_code
_entity_poly.pdbx_strand_id
1 'polypeptide(L)'
;MKKSFILCFTFFSSLFFIACESSEGNDASAAKGKMMIDLNSDVSYASKGSKARAMDLTPYKNVANYTVELKDASGNVLQSKLYSEMELTQEVTPGTYTVRAYYGENVNAGYDKLYMEGAQTITVVKGDNKTVSFACTPANVKVNLKYSDDFYTFYSDCTVGLKTQYLTEAFEMSQADVDKDLFLKAVGNENLSLTFALKDKNGITVTPANFGAQTVTIKPRDFLTITVKPKLIDIEGGKISGITVTIDNGVQEENIDVTLPDEFMSGEDITVNN
;
A
#
# COMPACT_ATOMS: atom_id res chain seq x y z
N MET A 1 -74.04 -76.72 -2.81
CA MET A 1 -73.44 -78.02 -2.42
C MET A 1 -71.96 -78.02 -2.78
N LYS A 2 -71.12 -78.64 -1.91
CA LYS A 2 -69.64 -78.83 -1.96
C LYS A 2 -68.86 -77.69 -1.25
N LYS A 3 -68.31 -77.90 -0.03
CA LYS A 3 -67.13 -78.72 0.40
C LYS A 3 -65.85 -78.27 -0.34
N SER A 4 -64.71 -77.93 0.25
CA SER A 4 -64.13 -78.14 1.59
C SER A 4 -63.02 -77.09 1.81
N PHE A 5 -62.73 -76.80 3.09
CA PHE A 5 -61.65 -75.94 3.58
C PHE A 5 -60.42 -76.81 3.91
N ILE A 6 -59.24 -76.49 3.38
CA ILE A 6 -57.94 -77.06 3.75
C ILE A 6 -56.93 -75.92 3.85
N LEU A 7 -56.41 -75.68 5.05
CA LEU A 7 -55.31 -74.77 5.35
C LEU A 7 -54.52 -75.35 6.53
N CYS A 8 -53.24 -75.67 6.34
CA CYS A 8 -52.11 -75.20 7.18
C CYS A 8 -50.83 -75.92 6.73
N PHE A 9 -49.88 -75.13 6.22
CA PHE A 9 -48.57 -75.56 5.74
C PHE A 9 -47.57 -75.45 6.91
N THR A 10 -46.84 -76.52 7.18
CA THR A 10 -45.68 -76.56 8.08
C THR A 10 -44.42 -76.15 7.32
N PHE A 11 -43.55 -75.30 7.88
CA PHE A 11 -42.10 -75.53 7.79
C PHE A 11 -41.30 -74.74 8.85
N PHE A 12 -40.26 -75.40 9.32
CA PHE A 12 -39.35 -75.12 10.42
C PHE A 12 -37.97 -74.88 9.79
N SER A 13 -37.26 -73.80 10.10
CA SER A 13 -35.78 -73.78 10.06
C SER A 13 -35.19 -72.47 10.59
N SER A 14 -34.09 -72.59 11.31
CA SER A 14 -33.31 -71.57 12.01
C SER A 14 -31.86 -71.50 11.49
N LEU A 15 -31.16 -70.40 11.82
CA LEU A 15 -29.73 -70.03 11.56
C LEU A 15 -29.43 -69.53 10.12
N PHE A 16 -28.64 -68.48 9.86
CA PHE A 16 -27.31 -68.12 10.39
C PHE A 16 -27.04 -66.60 10.36
N PHE A 17 -26.11 -66.14 11.22
CA PHE A 17 -25.46 -64.83 11.16
C PHE A 17 -24.53 -64.73 9.94
N ILE A 18 -24.59 -63.61 9.22
CA ILE A 18 -23.51 -63.14 8.33
C ILE A 18 -23.17 -61.71 8.75
N ALA A 19 -21.95 -61.54 9.25
CA ALA A 19 -21.28 -60.25 9.40
C ALA A 19 -21.07 -59.68 8.00
N CYS A 20 -21.61 -58.48 7.75
CA CYS A 20 -21.31 -57.74 6.53
C CYS A 20 -20.03 -56.94 6.77
N GLU A 21 -18.93 -57.43 6.20
CA GLU A 21 -17.76 -56.64 5.84
C GLU A 21 -18.24 -55.35 5.15
N SER A 22 -18.03 -54.20 5.80
CA SER A 22 -18.05 -52.94 5.08
C SER A 22 -16.79 -52.88 4.23
N SER A 23 -16.95 -53.24 2.96
CA SER A 23 -15.96 -53.09 1.92
C SER A 23 -15.25 -51.74 2.03
N GLU A 24 -13.93 -51.79 2.14
CA GLU A 24 -13.04 -50.67 1.86
C GLU A 24 -13.30 -50.22 0.41
N GLY A 25 -14.22 -49.26 0.27
CA GLY A 25 -14.34 -48.47 -0.93
C GLY A 25 -13.06 -47.66 -1.06
N ASN A 26 -12.23 -48.04 -2.03
CA ASN A 26 -11.14 -47.26 -2.56
C ASN A 26 -11.69 -46.00 -3.24
N ASP A 27 -12.26 -45.09 -2.45
CA ASP A 27 -12.55 -43.74 -2.85
C ASP A 27 -11.29 -42.94 -2.54
N ALA A 28 -10.33 -43.01 -3.46
CA ALA A 28 -9.20 -42.08 -3.53
C ALA A 28 -9.67 -40.66 -3.91
N SER A 29 -10.80 -40.20 -3.35
CA SER A 29 -11.00 -38.78 -3.16
C SER A 29 -9.86 -38.34 -2.23
N ALA A 30 -8.92 -37.56 -2.76
CA ALA A 30 -7.86 -36.99 -1.95
C ALA A 30 -8.54 -36.16 -0.86
N ALA A 31 -8.67 -36.73 0.35
CA ALA A 31 -9.43 -36.09 1.41
C ALA A 31 -8.85 -34.68 1.63
N LYS A 32 -9.72 -33.69 1.42
CA LYS A 32 -9.37 -32.28 1.38
C LYS A 32 -8.98 -31.79 2.78
N GLY A 33 -8.17 -30.74 2.82
CA GLY A 33 -8.01 -29.91 4.01
C GLY A 33 -8.94 -28.71 3.97
N LYS A 34 -9.14 -28.08 5.12
CA LYS A 34 -9.92 -26.85 5.29
C LYS A 34 -9.00 -25.71 5.68
N MET A 35 -9.20 -24.55 5.06
CA MET A 35 -8.55 -23.31 5.45
C MET A 35 -9.57 -22.20 5.67
N MET A 36 -9.44 -21.49 6.78
CA MET A 36 -10.19 -20.27 7.08
C MET A 36 -9.29 -19.07 6.85
N ILE A 37 -9.83 -18.00 6.24
CA ILE A 37 -9.09 -16.78 5.96
C ILE A 37 -9.49 -15.72 6.97
N ASP A 38 -8.53 -15.28 7.77
CA ASP A 38 -8.68 -14.21 8.77
C ASP A 38 -7.90 -12.98 8.29
N LEU A 39 -8.63 -12.02 7.71
CA LEU A 39 -8.05 -10.85 7.09
C LEU A 39 -8.17 -9.64 8.02
N ASN A 40 -7.05 -8.96 8.24
CA ASN A 40 -7.01 -7.68 8.93
C ASN A 40 -6.58 -6.55 7.98
N SER A 41 -6.91 -5.31 8.33
CA SER A 41 -6.40 -4.11 7.65
C SER A 41 -5.71 -3.18 8.65
N ASP A 42 -4.49 -2.76 8.32
CA ASP A 42 -3.74 -1.78 9.08
C ASP A 42 -3.35 -0.62 8.16
N VAL A 43 -4.18 0.42 8.15
CA VAL A 43 -3.99 1.62 7.33
C VAL A 43 -2.92 2.57 7.87
N SER A 44 -2.21 2.20 8.94
CA SER A 44 -1.19 3.07 9.54
C SER A 44 0.06 3.14 8.67
N TYR A 45 0.54 4.36 8.47
CA TYR A 45 1.90 4.60 8.01
C TYR A 45 2.86 4.52 9.19
N ALA A 46 4.12 4.16 8.92
CA ALA A 46 5.15 4.01 9.95
C ALA A 46 5.43 5.32 10.73
N SER A 47 4.94 6.44 10.21
CA SER A 47 5.21 7.78 10.72
C SER A 47 3.94 8.62 10.86
N LYS A 48 3.94 9.52 11.86
CA LYS A 48 2.89 10.51 12.09
C LYS A 48 3.30 11.85 11.50
N GLY A 49 3.47 11.93 10.18
CA GLY A 49 3.65 13.21 9.49
C GLY A 49 2.48 14.17 9.74
N SER A 50 2.78 15.46 9.69
CA SER A 50 1.91 16.57 10.09
C SER A 50 0.53 16.60 9.39
N LYS A 51 -0.46 17.19 10.08
CA LYS A 51 -1.88 17.30 9.68
C LYS A 51 -2.08 18.02 8.32
N ALA A 52 -1.88 17.34 7.20
CA ALA A 52 -2.51 17.68 5.92
C ALA A 52 -3.92 17.07 5.86
N ARG A 53 -4.73 17.43 4.84
CA ARG A 53 -6.06 16.83 4.61
C ARG A 53 -5.92 15.30 4.64
N ALA A 54 -6.53 14.67 5.62
CA ALA A 54 -6.56 13.22 5.67
C ALA A 54 -7.58 12.72 4.64
N MET A 55 -7.13 11.94 3.66
CA MET A 55 -8.01 11.03 2.90
C MET A 55 -8.95 10.30 3.87
N ASP A 56 -10.20 10.06 3.44
CA ASP A 56 -11.09 9.17 4.19
C ASP A 56 -10.58 7.72 4.13
N LEU A 57 -10.05 7.24 5.26
CA LEU A 57 -9.52 5.88 5.39
C LEU A 57 -10.59 4.85 5.80
N THR A 58 -11.84 5.28 6.01
CA THR A 58 -12.94 4.40 6.44
C THR A 58 -13.14 3.21 5.49
N PRO A 59 -13.17 3.39 4.15
CA PRO A 59 -13.32 2.26 3.23
C PRO A 59 -12.18 1.24 3.31
N TYR A 60 -10.97 1.70 3.64
CA TYR A 60 -9.76 0.88 3.74
C TYR A 60 -9.66 0.10 5.05
N LYS A 61 -10.39 0.51 6.09
CA LYS A 61 -10.50 -0.26 7.35
C LYS A 61 -11.49 -1.42 7.25
N ASN A 62 -12.39 -1.38 6.26
CA ASN A 62 -13.40 -2.40 6.08
C ASN A 62 -12.89 -3.52 5.17
N VAL A 63 -12.44 -4.62 5.78
CA VAL A 63 -11.90 -5.78 5.06
C VAL A 63 -12.91 -6.43 4.09
N ALA A 64 -14.21 -6.20 4.28
CA ALA A 64 -15.25 -6.64 3.34
C ALA A 64 -15.04 -6.10 1.92
N ASN A 65 -14.41 -4.93 1.78
CA ASN A 65 -14.16 -4.28 0.50
C ASN A 65 -12.97 -4.87 -0.27
N TYR A 66 -12.19 -5.76 0.33
CA TYR A 66 -10.94 -6.27 -0.25
C TYR A 66 -11.21 -7.40 -1.23
N THR A 67 -10.50 -7.37 -2.36
CA THR A 67 -10.41 -8.54 -3.26
C THR A 67 -9.40 -9.51 -2.70
N VAL A 68 -9.78 -10.78 -2.60
CA VAL A 68 -8.93 -11.87 -2.11
C VAL A 68 -8.71 -12.89 -3.22
N GLU A 69 -7.44 -13.17 -3.50
CA GLU A 69 -6.96 -14.16 -4.45
C GLU A 69 -6.36 -15.36 -3.70
N LEU A 70 -6.86 -16.56 -4.01
CA LEU A 70 -6.24 -17.82 -3.60
C LEU A 70 -5.43 -18.38 -4.78
N LYS A 71 -4.12 -18.54 -4.59
CA LYS A 71 -3.19 -19.06 -5.61
C LYS A 71 -2.62 -20.40 -5.19
N ASP A 72 -2.46 -21.31 -6.15
CA ASP A 72 -1.71 -22.55 -5.94
C ASP A 72 -0.19 -22.30 -5.89
N ALA A 73 0.58 -23.37 -5.66
CA ALA A 73 2.05 -23.31 -5.61
C ALA A 73 2.70 -22.89 -6.94
N SER A 74 1.99 -23.03 -8.07
CA SER A 74 2.44 -22.59 -9.39
C SER A 74 2.08 -21.12 -9.69
N GLY A 75 1.33 -20.47 -8.79
CA GLY A 75 0.88 -19.09 -8.94
C GLY A 75 -0.44 -18.94 -9.71
N ASN A 76 -1.11 -20.04 -10.08
CA ASN A 76 -2.39 -19.98 -10.76
C ASN A 76 -3.46 -19.50 -9.77
N VAL A 77 -4.27 -18.52 -10.20
CA VAL A 77 -5.41 -18.02 -9.41
C VAL A 77 -6.54 -19.05 -9.47
N LEU A 78 -6.81 -19.68 -8.34
CA LEU A 78 -7.91 -20.63 -8.18
C LEU A 78 -9.24 -19.93 -7.89
N GLN A 79 -9.17 -18.81 -7.17
CA GLN A 79 -10.33 -17.99 -6.80
C GLN A 79 -9.91 -16.53 -6.67
N SER A 80 -10.78 -15.62 -7.11
CA SER A 80 -10.67 -14.18 -6.90
C SER A 80 -12.06 -13.59 -6.68
N LYS A 81 -12.34 -13.09 -5.48
CA LYS A 81 -13.65 -12.52 -5.08
C LYS A 81 -13.47 -11.47 -3.99
N LEU A 82 -14.51 -10.68 -3.72
CA LEU A 82 -14.54 -9.83 -2.52
C LEU A 82 -14.56 -10.69 -1.26
N TYR A 83 -13.90 -10.23 -0.19
CA TYR A 83 -13.87 -10.93 1.08
C TYR A 83 -15.28 -11.15 1.66
N SER A 84 -16.19 -10.20 1.47
CA SER A 84 -17.61 -10.32 1.87
C SER A 84 -18.39 -11.40 1.12
N GLU A 85 -17.89 -11.83 -0.03
CA GLU A 85 -18.53 -12.83 -0.91
C GLU A 85 -17.84 -14.20 -0.83
N MET A 86 -16.78 -14.32 -0.01
CA MET A 86 -16.07 -15.57 0.18
C MET A 86 -16.75 -16.42 1.25
N GLU A 87 -16.79 -17.73 0.99
CA GLU A 87 -17.07 -18.71 2.04
C GLU A 87 -16.01 -18.61 3.15
N LEU A 88 -16.43 -18.62 4.41
CA LEU A 88 -15.51 -18.52 5.55
C LEU A 88 -14.47 -19.66 5.57
N THR A 89 -14.85 -20.84 5.05
CA THR A 89 -13.99 -22.01 4.96
C THR A 89 -13.81 -22.43 3.51
N GLN A 90 -12.55 -22.53 3.08
CA GLN A 90 -12.17 -23.02 1.76
C GLN A 90 -11.73 -24.48 1.88
N GLU A 91 -12.34 -25.36 1.08
CA GLU A 91 -11.89 -26.76 0.97
C GLU A 91 -10.88 -26.90 -0.16
N VAL A 92 -9.65 -27.23 0.20
CA VAL A 92 -8.52 -27.31 -0.73
C VAL A 92 -7.88 -28.69 -0.69
N THR A 93 -7.30 -29.12 -1.81
CA THR A 93 -6.47 -30.33 -1.83
C THR A 93 -5.23 -30.11 -0.97
N PRO A 94 -4.59 -31.17 -0.46
CA PRO A 94 -3.28 -31.02 0.18
C PRO A 94 -2.27 -30.34 -0.76
N GLY A 95 -1.58 -29.31 -0.28
CA GLY A 95 -0.69 -28.49 -1.10
C GLY A 95 -0.30 -27.18 -0.44
N THR A 96 0.54 -26.41 -1.14
CA THR A 96 0.94 -25.06 -0.73
C THR A 96 0.12 -24.03 -1.50
N TYR A 97 -0.39 -23.04 -0.78
CA TYR A 97 -1.24 -21.98 -1.29
C TYR A 97 -0.74 -20.63 -0.84
N THR A 98 -0.95 -19.61 -1.67
CA THR A 98 -0.76 -18.21 -1.27
C THR A 98 -2.09 -17.48 -1.32
N VAL A 99 -2.48 -16.91 -0.19
CA VAL A 99 -3.64 -16.00 -0.10
C VAL A 99 -3.11 -14.59 -0.21
N ARG A 100 -3.61 -13.83 -1.18
CA ARG A 100 -3.28 -12.41 -1.38
C ARG A 100 -4.57 -11.62 -1.26
N ALA A 101 -4.55 -10.51 -0.54
CA ALA A 101 -5.68 -9.59 -0.45
C ALA A 101 -5.23 -8.17 -0.80
N TYR A 102 -6.11 -7.40 -1.45
CA TYR A 102 -5.82 -6.03 -1.84
C TYR A 102 -7.07 -5.16 -1.99
N TYR A 103 -6.90 -3.86 -1.84
CA TYR A 103 -7.94 -2.86 -2.02
C TYR A 103 -7.37 -1.52 -2.50
N GLY A 104 -8.13 -0.80 -3.35
CA GLY A 104 -7.69 0.43 -4.02
C GLY A 104 -7.06 0.18 -5.39
N GLU A 105 -6.60 1.26 -6.02
CA GLU A 105 -5.99 1.22 -7.36
C GLU A 105 -4.46 1.17 -7.29
N ASN A 106 -3.85 0.15 -7.90
CA ASN A 106 -2.40 -0.01 -7.97
C ASN A 106 -1.81 0.80 -9.14
N VAL A 107 -1.72 2.12 -8.97
CA VAL A 107 -1.12 3.06 -9.93
C VAL A 107 0.32 3.42 -9.54
N ASN A 108 1.11 3.89 -10.49
CA ASN A 108 2.51 4.27 -10.22
C ASN A 108 2.60 5.55 -9.38
N ALA A 109 1.69 6.50 -9.61
CA ALA A 109 1.52 7.70 -8.79
C ALA A 109 0.10 8.24 -8.93
N GLY A 110 -0.43 8.86 -7.87
CA GLY A 110 -1.69 9.59 -7.95
C GLY A 110 -2.17 10.16 -6.63
N TYR A 111 -2.95 11.23 -6.71
CA TYR A 111 -3.62 11.81 -5.55
C TYR A 111 -4.79 10.94 -5.11
N ASP A 112 -4.93 10.79 -3.81
CA ASP A 112 -6.00 10.00 -3.20
C ASP A 112 -6.05 8.53 -3.69
N LYS A 113 -4.89 7.96 -4.05
CA LYS A 113 -4.73 6.57 -4.56
C LYS A 113 -4.03 5.65 -3.56
N LEU A 114 -4.54 5.57 -2.33
CA LEU A 114 -4.07 4.57 -1.36
C LEU A 114 -4.33 3.16 -1.93
N TYR A 115 -3.30 2.32 -1.90
CA TYR A 115 -3.34 0.92 -2.29
C TYR A 115 -2.90 0.06 -1.11
N MET A 116 -3.77 -0.83 -0.69
CA MET A 116 -3.54 -1.76 0.42
C MET A 116 -3.29 -3.15 -0.15
N GLU A 117 -2.28 -3.84 0.36
CA GLU A 117 -1.96 -5.20 -0.05
C GLU A 117 -1.41 -6.00 1.14
N GLY A 118 -1.68 -7.31 1.13
CA GLY A 118 -1.09 -8.28 2.04
C GLY A 118 -1.14 -9.67 1.41
N ALA A 119 -0.20 -10.53 1.78
CA ALA A 119 -0.22 -11.92 1.35
C ALA A 119 0.38 -12.85 2.40
N GLN A 120 -0.08 -14.10 2.40
CA GLN A 120 0.42 -15.14 3.28
C GLN A 120 0.41 -16.49 2.56
N THR A 121 1.51 -17.22 2.67
CA THR A 121 1.65 -18.59 2.15
C THR A 121 1.42 -19.60 3.26
N ILE A 122 0.66 -20.65 2.96
CA ILE A 122 0.35 -21.75 3.87
C ILE A 122 0.45 -23.10 3.17
N THR A 123 0.85 -24.13 3.91
CA THR A 123 0.76 -25.52 3.45
C THR A 123 -0.38 -26.22 4.19
N VAL A 124 -1.28 -26.83 3.43
CA VAL A 124 -2.43 -27.61 3.91
C VAL A 124 -2.17 -29.09 3.65
N VAL A 125 -2.40 -29.94 4.65
CA VAL A 125 -2.35 -31.39 4.52
C VAL A 125 -3.73 -32.01 4.68
N LYS A 126 -3.86 -33.31 4.37
CA LYS A 126 -5.13 -34.04 4.47
C LYS A 126 -5.70 -33.97 5.89
N GLY A 127 -6.97 -33.60 6.00
CA GLY A 127 -7.67 -33.50 7.28
C GLY A 127 -7.37 -32.24 8.10
N ASP A 128 -6.54 -31.33 7.58
CA ASP A 128 -6.25 -30.06 8.26
C ASP A 128 -7.51 -29.20 8.43
N ASN A 129 -7.51 -28.41 9.50
CA ASN A 129 -8.39 -27.27 9.68
C ASN A 129 -7.54 -26.08 10.17
N LYS A 130 -7.00 -25.30 9.23
CA LYS A 130 -6.05 -24.21 9.51
C LYS A 130 -6.68 -22.84 9.33
N THR A 131 -6.18 -21.86 10.07
CA THR A 131 -6.51 -20.44 9.85
C THR A 131 -5.30 -19.73 9.26
N VAL A 132 -5.51 -18.98 8.18
CA VAL A 132 -4.52 -18.09 7.57
C VAL A 132 -4.83 -16.67 8.01
N SER A 133 -4.08 -16.18 8.99
CA SER A 133 -4.21 -14.80 9.49
C SER A 133 -3.13 -13.91 8.89
N PHE A 134 -3.51 -12.79 8.28
CA PHE A 134 -2.57 -11.79 7.78
C PHE A 134 -3.23 -10.41 7.67
N ALA A 135 -2.41 -9.36 7.60
CA ALA A 135 -2.87 -7.99 7.47
C ALA A 135 -2.53 -7.43 6.08
N CYS A 136 -3.44 -6.65 5.52
CA CYS A 136 -3.11 -5.72 4.45
C CYS A 136 -2.63 -4.40 5.04
N THR A 137 -1.52 -3.89 4.50
CA THR A 137 -0.92 -2.59 4.85
C THR A 137 -0.76 -1.72 3.60
N PRO A 138 -0.52 -0.41 3.73
CA PRO A 138 -0.19 0.41 2.57
C PRO A 138 0.99 -0.16 1.79
N ALA A 139 0.78 -0.37 0.49
CA ALA A 139 1.79 -0.87 -0.44
C ALA A 139 2.46 0.25 -1.25
N ASN A 140 2.19 1.49 -0.87
CA ASN A 140 2.73 2.70 -1.48
C ASN A 140 3.27 3.65 -0.42
N VAL A 141 4.02 4.65 -0.87
CA VAL A 141 4.54 5.76 -0.07
C VAL A 141 3.55 6.89 -0.12
N LYS A 142 3.25 7.50 1.03
CA LYS A 142 2.46 8.73 1.10
C LYS A 142 3.42 9.94 1.09
N VAL A 143 3.12 10.97 0.31
CA VAL A 143 3.89 12.21 0.26
C VAL A 143 2.97 13.42 0.42
N ASN A 144 3.36 14.35 1.27
CA ASN A 144 2.77 15.69 1.35
C ASN A 144 3.83 16.76 1.07
N LEU A 145 3.39 17.85 0.46
CA LEU A 145 4.21 19.03 0.20
C LEU A 145 3.76 20.20 1.07
N LYS A 146 4.73 20.91 1.63
CA LYS A 146 4.55 22.12 2.43
C LYS A 146 5.58 23.16 2.06
N TYR A 147 5.20 24.42 2.26
CA TYR A 147 6.08 25.57 2.22
C TYR A 147 6.06 26.22 3.60
N SER A 148 7.19 26.72 4.09
CA SER A 148 7.18 27.54 5.31
C SER A 148 6.48 28.87 5.06
N ASP A 149 5.97 29.48 6.13
CA ASP A 149 5.23 30.75 6.04
C ASP A 149 6.07 31.88 5.42
N ASP A 150 7.38 31.89 5.68
CA ASP A 150 8.34 32.85 5.14
C ASP A 150 8.72 32.58 3.68
N PHE A 151 8.39 31.41 3.12
CA PHE A 151 8.66 31.07 1.71
C PHE A 151 8.11 32.13 0.75
N TYR A 152 6.85 32.51 0.97
CA TYR A 152 6.14 33.48 0.13
C TYR A 152 6.65 34.92 0.27
N THR A 153 7.57 35.16 1.21
CA THR A 153 8.28 36.46 1.31
C THR A 153 9.30 36.62 0.19
N PHE A 154 9.76 35.53 -0.41
CA PHE A 154 10.89 35.56 -1.35
C PHE A 154 10.56 34.90 -2.69
N TYR A 155 9.70 33.88 -2.68
CA TYR A 155 9.39 33.06 -3.84
C TYR A 155 7.88 32.97 -4.05
N SER A 156 7.44 32.79 -5.29
CA SER A 156 6.01 32.55 -5.56
C SER A 156 5.66 31.07 -5.49
N ASP A 157 6.55 30.20 -5.94
CA ASP A 157 6.31 28.76 -6.03
C ASP A 157 7.63 27.99 -6.12
N CYS A 158 7.62 26.71 -5.77
CA CYS A 158 8.71 25.79 -6.11
C CYS A 158 8.11 24.43 -6.46
N THR A 159 8.06 24.09 -7.73
CA THR A 159 7.63 22.76 -8.16
C THR A 159 8.64 21.72 -7.70
N VAL A 160 8.17 20.64 -7.08
CA VAL A 160 8.96 19.48 -6.70
C VAL A 160 8.57 18.33 -7.63
N GLY A 161 9.53 17.83 -8.41
CA GLY A 161 9.37 16.63 -9.22
C GLY A 161 9.80 15.39 -8.43
N LEU A 162 8.96 14.36 -8.42
CA LEU A 162 9.16 13.10 -7.71
C LEU A 162 9.24 11.95 -8.70
N LYS A 163 10.39 11.27 -8.77
CA LYS A 163 10.61 10.16 -9.71
C LYS A 163 11.05 8.89 -9.00
N THR A 164 10.19 7.87 -9.05
CA THR A 164 10.52 6.48 -8.69
C THR A 164 10.89 5.69 -9.94
N GLN A 165 11.37 4.46 -9.78
CA GLN A 165 11.68 3.58 -10.92
C GLN A 165 10.43 3.19 -11.74
N TYR A 166 9.23 3.38 -11.19
CA TYR A 166 7.96 3.07 -11.84
C TYR A 166 7.43 4.22 -12.71
N LEU A 167 8.07 5.38 -12.66
CA LEU A 167 7.64 6.58 -13.39
C LEU A 167 8.58 6.87 -14.56
N THR A 168 8.03 6.99 -15.76
CA THR A 168 8.79 7.43 -16.95
C THR A 168 9.24 8.89 -16.78
N GLU A 169 8.30 9.76 -16.38
CA GLU A 169 8.51 11.17 -16.08
C GLU A 169 8.23 11.46 -14.60
N ALA A 170 8.88 12.47 -14.04
CA ALA A 170 8.65 12.86 -12.65
C ALA A 170 7.19 13.30 -12.43
N PHE A 171 6.61 12.90 -11.31
CA PHE A 171 5.32 13.43 -10.86
C PHE A 171 5.56 14.79 -10.19
N GLU A 172 4.90 15.83 -10.65
CA GLU A 172 5.12 17.19 -10.15
C GLU A 172 4.10 17.56 -9.07
N MET A 173 4.59 18.14 -7.98
CA MET A 173 3.81 18.79 -6.94
C MET A 173 4.21 20.26 -6.84
N SER A 174 3.26 21.14 -6.60
CA SER A 174 3.47 22.60 -6.50
C SER A 174 2.68 23.21 -5.34
N GLN A 175 2.70 24.52 -5.19
CA GLN A 175 1.82 25.24 -4.26
C GLN A 175 0.34 24.82 -4.39
N ALA A 176 -0.15 24.54 -5.60
CA ALA A 176 -1.55 24.14 -5.82
C ALA A 176 -1.90 22.73 -5.28
N ASP A 177 -0.90 21.98 -4.84
CA ASP A 177 -1.00 20.62 -4.33
C ASP A 177 -0.70 20.52 -2.84
N VAL A 178 -0.46 21.66 -2.18
CA VAL A 178 -0.42 21.73 -0.71
C VAL A 178 -1.74 21.13 -0.17
N ASP A 179 -1.61 20.28 0.84
CA ASP A 179 -2.67 19.48 1.44
C ASP A 179 -3.25 18.32 0.62
N LYS A 180 -2.67 17.96 -0.53
CA LYS A 180 -3.04 16.70 -1.21
C LYS A 180 -2.17 15.54 -0.72
N ASP A 181 -2.81 14.38 -0.59
CA ASP A 181 -2.12 13.12 -0.32
C ASP A 181 -1.71 12.48 -1.66
N LEU A 182 -0.42 12.61 -2.01
CA LEU A 182 0.16 11.88 -3.14
C LEU A 182 0.56 10.48 -2.68
N PHE A 183 0.20 9.47 -3.47
CA PHE A 183 0.64 8.10 -3.26
C PHE A 183 1.56 7.69 -4.40
N LEU A 184 2.77 7.24 -4.05
CA LEU A 184 3.78 6.77 -4.99
C LEU A 184 4.00 5.27 -4.81
N LYS A 185 3.97 4.53 -5.92
CA LYS A 185 4.35 3.12 -5.91
C LYS A 185 5.82 2.98 -5.55
N ALA A 186 6.09 2.10 -4.59
CA ALA A 186 7.44 1.71 -4.22
C ALA A 186 7.50 0.21 -3.90
N VAL A 187 8.69 -0.40 -3.97
CA VAL A 187 8.91 -1.79 -3.57
C VAL A 187 10.26 -1.94 -2.86
N GLY A 188 10.25 -2.62 -1.72
CA GLY A 188 11.47 -2.79 -0.93
C GLY A 188 12.04 -1.43 -0.51
N ASN A 189 13.36 -1.34 -0.40
CA ASN A 189 14.05 -0.05 -0.28
C ASN A 189 14.45 0.41 -1.69
N GLU A 190 13.96 1.56 -2.13
CA GLU A 190 14.33 2.16 -3.41
C GLU A 190 14.64 3.66 -3.28
N ASN A 191 15.18 4.24 -4.34
CA ASN A 191 15.52 5.67 -4.37
C ASN A 191 14.39 6.48 -5.03
N LEU A 192 13.89 7.48 -4.30
CA LEU A 192 13.08 8.56 -4.83
C LEU A 192 14.00 9.69 -5.28
N SER A 193 14.00 9.99 -6.57
CA SER A 193 14.69 11.17 -7.09
C SER A 193 13.79 12.40 -6.99
N LEU A 194 14.34 13.49 -6.47
CA LEU A 194 13.70 14.79 -6.33
C LEU A 194 14.36 15.82 -7.22
N THR A 195 13.56 16.53 -8.00
CA THR A 195 13.99 17.71 -8.77
C THR A 195 13.20 18.90 -8.32
N PHE A 196 13.74 20.09 -8.49
CA PHE A 196 13.09 21.32 -8.06
C PHE A 196 12.97 22.27 -9.26
N ALA A 197 11.94 23.12 -9.29
CA ALA A 197 11.85 24.28 -10.18
C ALA A 197 11.29 25.48 -9.40
N LEU A 198 12.17 26.41 -9.01
CA LEU A 198 11.84 27.56 -8.18
C LEU A 198 11.39 28.74 -9.03
N LYS A 199 10.41 29.51 -8.54
CA LYS A 199 9.98 30.76 -9.13
C LYS A 199 10.14 31.90 -8.14
N ASP A 200 10.72 33.01 -8.60
CA ASP A 200 10.78 34.25 -7.82
C ASP A 200 9.38 34.84 -7.57
N LYS A 201 9.29 35.95 -6.84
CA LYS A 201 8.01 36.64 -6.59
C LYS A 201 7.27 37.12 -7.83
N ASN A 202 7.98 37.33 -8.94
CA ASN A 202 7.39 37.75 -10.21
C ASN A 202 6.96 36.57 -11.09
N GLY A 203 7.18 35.33 -10.62
CA GLY A 203 6.86 34.10 -11.34
C GLY A 203 7.93 33.67 -12.35
N ILE A 204 9.10 34.31 -12.33
CA ILE A 204 10.22 33.96 -13.20
C ILE A 204 10.94 32.74 -12.64
N THR A 205 11.14 31.73 -13.49
CA THR A 205 11.90 30.53 -13.13
C THR A 205 13.35 30.89 -12.83
N VAL A 206 13.82 30.46 -11.66
CA VAL A 206 15.21 30.58 -11.23
C VAL A 206 15.85 29.20 -11.34
N THR A 207 16.98 29.10 -12.05
CA THR A 207 17.71 27.84 -12.24
C THR A 207 19.12 27.93 -11.66
N PRO A 208 19.31 27.56 -10.38
CA PRO A 208 20.62 27.61 -9.74
C PRO A 208 21.62 26.53 -10.13
N ALA A 209 22.89 26.81 -9.83
CA ALA A 209 23.90 25.77 -9.69
C ALA A 209 23.52 24.85 -8.51
N ASN A 210 23.58 23.53 -8.70
CA ASN A 210 23.19 22.49 -7.72
C ASN A 210 21.68 22.31 -7.48
N PHE A 211 20.81 22.83 -8.36
CA PHE A 211 19.39 22.46 -8.41
C PHE A 211 19.12 21.02 -8.90
N GLY A 212 20.17 20.21 -9.01
CA GLY A 212 20.14 18.88 -9.61
C GLY A 212 19.33 17.86 -8.82
N ALA A 213 19.22 16.66 -9.40
CA ALA A 213 18.48 15.56 -8.79
C ALA A 213 19.06 15.19 -7.43
N GLN A 214 18.22 15.26 -6.40
CA GLN A 214 18.51 14.76 -5.06
C GLN A 214 17.87 13.38 -4.92
N THR A 215 18.34 12.56 -3.99
CA THR A 215 17.81 11.19 -3.82
C THR A 215 17.59 10.87 -2.37
N VAL A 216 16.42 10.32 -2.06
CA VAL A 216 16.06 9.83 -0.72
C VAL A 216 15.64 8.37 -0.83
N THR A 217 16.03 7.55 0.15
CA THR A 217 15.58 6.15 0.22
C THR A 217 14.17 6.07 0.80
N ILE A 218 13.28 5.38 0.09
CA ILE A 218 11.88 5.17 0.45
C ILE A 218 11.52 3.70 0.39
N LYS A 219 10.49 3.31 1.13
CA LYS A 219 9.87 1.97 1.06
C LYS A 219 8.36 2.04 1.27
N PRO A 220 7.59 1.01 0.86
CA PRO A 220 6.16 0.93 1.16
C PRO A 220 5.87 1.25 2.63
N ARG A 221 4.76 1.95 2.88
CA ARG A 221 4.32 2.40 4.22
C ARG A 221 5.13 3.55 4.82
N ASP A 222 6.09 4.11 4.10
CA ASP A 222 6.69 5.41 4.46
C ASP A 222 5.70 6.54 4.22
N PHE A 223 5.74 7.54 5.08
CA PHE A 223 5.02 8.80 4.92
C PHE A 223 6.02 9.96 5.03
N LEU A 224 6.19 10.67 3.92
CA LEU A 224 7.11 11.79 3.76
C LEU A 224 6.35 13.12 3.80
N THR A 225 6.85 14.07 4.58
CA THR A 225 6.49 15.48 4.45
C THR A 225 7.68 16.24 3.88
N ILE A 226 7.55 16.72 2.64
CA ILE A 226 8.54 17.58 1.99
C ILE A 226 8.20 19.02 2.35
N THR A 227 9.09 19.69 3.08
CA THR A 227 8.93 21.10 3.46
C THR A 227 10.00 21.93 2.77
N VAL A 228 9.57 22.88 1.94
CA VAL A 228 10.46 23.83 1.26
C VAL A 228 10.51 25.14 2.05
N LYS A 229 11.72 25.60 2.39
CA LYS A 229 11.95 26.82 3.15
C LYS A 229 13.00 27.70 2.48
N PRO A 230 12.94 29.04 2.57
CA PRO A 230 14.07 29.89 2.22
C PRO A 230 15.30 29.56 3.05
N LYS A 231 16.48 29.64 2.44
CA LYS A 231 17.76 29.62 3.15
C LYS A 231 18.26 31.05 3.29
N LEU A 232 18.32 31.58 4.50
CA LEU A 232 18.84 32.91 4.81
C LEU A 232 20.34 32.84 5.10
N ILE A 233 21.07 33.90 4.75
CA ILE A 233 22.46 34.11 5.21
C ILE A 233 22.51 35.17 6.30
N ASP A 234 23.22 34.85 7.38
CA ASP A 234 23.46 35.74 8.53
C ASP A 234 24.43 36.87 8.16
N ILE A 235 23.93 37.83 7.39
CA ILE A 235 24.58 39.13 7.18
C ILE A 235 23.60 40.25 7.50
N GLU A 236 24.13 41.41 7.91
CA GLU A 236 23.35 42.61 8.21
C GLU A 236 22.55 43.00 6.94
N GLY A 237 21.20 42.90 7.03
CA GLY A 237 20.29 43.06 5.89
C GLY A 237 19.62 41.77 5.37
N GLY A 238 19.96 40.59 5.89
CA GLY A 238 19.19 39.35 5.69
C GLY A 238 19.05 38.91 4.23
N LYS A 239 20.17 38.74 3.51
CA LYS A 239 20.14 38.20 2.14
C LYS A 239 19.71 36.73 2.14
N ILE A 240 19.09 36.29 1.06
CA ILE A 240 18.62 34.92 0.85
C ILE A 240 19.66 34.22 -0.02
N SER A 241 20.03 32.97 0.29
CA SER A 241 21.03 32.23 -0.50
C SER A 241 20.49 31.00 -1.22
N GLY A 242 19.21 30.68 -1.10
CA GLY A 242 18.72 29.39 -1.53
C GLY A 242 17.36 28.99 -0.98
N ILE A 243 17.10 27.69 -1.08
CA ILE A 243 16.07 26.98 -0.33
C ILE A 243 16.71 25.83 0.45
N THR A 244 16.15 25.50 1.60
CA THR A 244 16.40 24.23 2.31
C THR A 244 15.14 23.39 2.21
N VAL A 245 15.30 22.13 1.79
CA VAL A 245 14.22 21.15 1.70
C VAL A 245 14.41 20.16 2.83
N THR A 246 13.46 20.14 3.77
CA THR A 246 13.41 19.16 4.85
C THR A 246 12.46 18.05 4.48
N ILE A 247 12.91 16.81 4.56
CA ILE A 247 12.10 15.61 4.33
C ILE A 247 11.96 14.89 5.66
N ASP A 248 10.77 14.99 6.22
CA ASP A 248 10.40 14.32 7.47
C ASP A 248 9.66 13.03 7.15
N ASN A 249 10.26 11.89 7.49
CA ASN A 249 9.62 10.58 7.39
C ASN A 249 9.04 10.10 8.73
N GLY A 250 8.90 11.01 9.70
CA GLY A 250 8.41 10.87 11.08
C GLY A 250 9.26 10.02 12.03
N VAL A 251 10.45 9.59 11.59
CA VAL A 251 11.48 8.98 12.45
C VAL A 251 12.82 9.70 12.28
N GLN A 252 13.11 10.19 11.07
CA GLN A 252 14.33 10.91 10.70
C GLN A 252 13.97 12.13 9.85
N GLU A 253 14.78 13.17 9.99
CA GLU A 253 14.73 14.36 9.15
C GLU A 253 15.98 14.38 8.25
N GLU A 254 15.77 14.55 6.95
CA GLU A 254 16.83 14.78 5.98
C GLU A 254 16.75 16.23 5.48
N ASN A 255 17.86 16.95 5.52
CA ASN A 255 17.95 18.34 5.06
C ASN A 255 18.80 18.43 3.81
N ILE A 256 18.21 19.01 2.77
CA ILE A 256 18.83 19.20 1.46
C ILE A 256 18.92 20.70 1.22
N ASP A 257 20.14 21.21 1.14
CA ASP A 257 20.39 22.62 0.86
C ASP A 257 20.57 22.86 -0.64
N VAL A 258 19.89 23.88 -1.15
CA VAL A 258 19.93 24.25 -2.56
C VAL A 258 20.26 25.73 -2.66
N THR A 259 21.36 26.09 -3.33
CA THR A 259 21.92 27.46 -3.32
C THR A 259 21.62 28.18 -4.63
N LEU A 260 21.18 29.45 -4.59
CA LEU A 260 20.98 30.30 -5.78
C LEU A 260 22.32 30.80 -6.36
N PRO A 261 22.41 31.13 -7.67
CA PRO A 261 23.57 31.83 -8.20
C PRO A 261 23.58 33.29 -7.72
N ASP A 262 24.79 33.85 -7.58
CA ASP A 262 25.00 35.22 -7.08
C ASP A 262 24.23 36.29 -7.86
N GLU A 263 24.00 36.07 -9.15
CA GLU A 263 23.29 37.00 -10.05
C GLU A 263 21.78 37.16 -9.73
N PHE A 264 21.23 36.26 -8.92
CA PHE A 264 19.82 36.29 -8.46
C PHE A 264 19.68 36.66 -6.98
N MET A 265 20.79 36.91 -6.28
CA MET A 265 20.78 37.35 -4.88
C MET A 265 20.45 38.84 -4.89
N SER A 266 19.21 39.23 -4.53
CA SER A 266 18.83 40.64 -4.46
C SER A 266 19.71 41.35 -3.42
N GLY A 267 20.70 42.12 -3.88
CA GLY A 267 21.33 43.17 -3.11
C GLY A 267 20.53 44.45 -3.31
N GLU A 268 19.58 44.76 -2.43
CA GLU A 268 19.33 46.18 -2.18
C GLU A 268 20.55 46.70 -1.43
N ASP A 269 21.48 47.32 -2.16
CA ASP A 269 22.42 48.26 -1.55
C ASP A 269 21.57 49.41 -1.01
N ILE A 270 21.22 49.32 0.27
CA ILE A 270 20.69 50.47 1.01
C ILE A 270 21.83 51.47 1.07
N THR A 271 21.84 52.45 0.18
CA THR A 271 22.78 53.56 0.24
C THR A 271 22.50 54.31 1.53
N VAL A 272 23.34 54.09 2.55
CA VAL A 272 23.38 54.92 3.74
C VAL A 272 24.01 56.24 3.31
N ASN A 273 23.17 57.21 2.96
CA ASN A 273 23.63 58.58 2.76
C ASN A 273 24.10 59.13 4.12
N ASN A 274 25.39 59.46 4.16
CA ASN A 274 26.09 60.14 5.26
C ASN A 274 25.49 61.53 5.54
#